data_AF-A0A4D4MAX3-F1
#
_entry.id   AF-A0A4D4MAX3-F1
#
_cell.length_a   1.000
_cell.length_b   1.000
_cell.length_c   1.000
_cell.angle_alpha   90.00
_cell.angle_beta   90.00
_cell.angle_gamma   90.00
#
_symmetry.space_group_name_H-M   'P 1'
#
loop_
_entity.id
_entity.type
_entity.pdbx_description
1 polymer ?
#
loop_
_entity_poly.entity_id
_entity_poly.type
_entity_poly.pdbx_seq_one_letter_code
_entity_poly.pdbx_strand_id
1 'polypeptide(L)'
;MPLIQVDPSVAETAVESPADRAFVILRTLVHPYTEVKPDPRLLGFLCWEPDLLRLYVETEGIPGVTAVDVRPSGALTALLAALPSVITEEDRMTVDEMDPHVSHAIDLTYW
;
A
#
# COMPACT_ATOMS: atom_id res chain seq x y z
N MET A 1 -6.37 29.73 -12.56
CA MET A 1 -6.49 28.31 -12.95
C MET A 1 -7.70 28.22 -13.87
N PRO A 2 -7.55 27.90 -15.17
CA PRO A 2 -8.68 27.82 -16.09
C PRO A 2 -9.58 26.63 -15.73
N LEU A 3 -10.89 26.84 -15.78
CA LEU A 3 -11.89 25.77 -15.67
C LEU A 3 -12.08 25.16 -17.06
N ILE A 4 -11.87 23.85 -17.16
CA ILE A 4 -12.11 23.08 -18.38
C ILE A 4 -13.36 22.24 -18.13
N GLN A 5 -14.40 22.46 -18.93
CA GLN A 5 -15.60 21.64 -18.89
C GLN A 5 -15.35 20.37 -19.71
N VAL A 6 -15.42 19.22 -19.05
CA VAL A 6 -15.29 17.90 -19.68
C VAL A 6 -16.69 17.31 -19.84
N ASP A 7 -17.06 16.92 -21.06
CA ASP A 7 -18.27 16.15 -21.32
C ASP A 7 -17.92 14.65 -21.21
N PRO A 8 -18.42 13.95 -20.17
CA PRO A 8 -18.08 12.55 -19.95
C PRO A 8 -18.66 11.62 -21.01
N SER A 9 -19.66 12.05 -21.79
CA SER A 9 -20.26 11.21 -22.84
C SER A 9 -19.37 11.05 -24.08
N VAL A 10 -18.38 11.94 -24.25
CA VAL A 10 -17.45 11.94 -25.39
C VAL A 10 -15.98 11.77 -24.97
N ALA A 11 -15.71 11.77 -23.67
CA ALA A 11 -14.36 11.54 -23.15
C ALA A 11 -13.95 10.08 -23.34
N GLU A 12 -12.77 9.85 -23.93
CA GLU A 12 -12.18 8.52 -24.00
C GLU A 12 -11.86 8.02 -22.59
N THR A 13 -12.38 6.84 -22.23
CA THR A 13 -12.09 6.24 -20.94
C THR A 13 -10.69 5.63 -20.99
N ALA A 14 -9.80 6.11 -20.12
CA ALA A 14 -8.50 5.49 -19.94
C ALA A 14 -8.67 4.09 -19.32
N VAL A 15 -7.96 3.10 -19.85
CA VAL A 15 -7.84 1.79 -19.22
C VAL A 15 -6.95 1.93 -18.00
N GLU A 16 -7.42 1.46 -16.84
CA GLU A 16 -6.66 1.48 -15.60
C GLU A 16 -5.33 0.73 -15.77
N SER A 17 -4.23 1.42 -15.49
CA SER A 17 -2.90 0.84 -15.51
C SER A 17 -2.55 0.21 -14.15
N PRO A 18 -1.57 -0.71 -14.10
CA PRO A 18 -1.10 -1.23 -12.82
C PRO A 18 -0.51 -0.14 -11.90
N ALA A 19 0.06 0.92 -12.48
CA ALA A 19 0.53 2.09 -11.74
C ALA A 19 -0.62 2.87 -11.08
N ASP A 20 -1.79 2.94 -11.73
CA ASP A 20 -2.98 3.59 -11.14
C ASP A 20 -3.45 2.83 -9.90
N ARG A 21 -3.44 1.49 -9.95
CA ARG A 21 -3.80 0.65 -8.78
C ARG A 21 -2.83 0.84 -7.62
N ALA A 22 -1.52 0.78 -7.90
CA ALA A 22 -0.51 1.05 -6.90
C ALA A 22 -0.69 2.45 -6.30
N PHE A 23 -0.99 3.46 -7.14
CA PHE A 23 -1.25 4.82 -6.69
C PHE A 23 -2.45 4.92 -5.75
N VAL A 24 -3.53 4.14 -5.95
CA VAL A 24 -4.67 4.10 -5.02
C VAL A 24 -4.24 3.61 -3.64
N ILE A 25 -3.40 2.58 -3.56
CA ILE A 25 -2.85 2.08 -2.28
C ILE A 25 -2.05 3.18 -1.59
N LEU A 26 -1.04 3.70 -2.29
CA LEU A 26 -0.10 4.68 -1.76
C LEU A 26 -0.82 5.95 -1.34
N ARG A 27 -1.76 6.43 -2.16
CA ARG A 27 -2.61 7.56 -1.81
C ARG A 27 -3.37 7.23 -0.54
N THR A 28 -3.99 6.07 -0.38
CA THR A 28 -4.79 5.77 0.81
C THR A 28 -3.96 5.75 2.10
N LEU A 29 -2.72 5.27 2.03
CA LEU A 29 -1.80 5.23 3.18
C LEU A 29 -1.15 6.59 3.50
N VAL A 30 -1.14 7.54 2.56
CA VAL A 30 -0.45 8.83 2.68
C VAL A 30 -1.40 10.03 2.68
N HIS A 31 -2.63 9.91 2.16
CA HIS A 31 -3.55 11.04 1.99
C HIS A 31 -3.88 11.68 3.33
N PRO A 32 -4.07 13.00 3.34
CA PRO A 32 -3.84 13.80 4.52
C PRO A 32 -4.84 13.40 5.61
N TYR A 33 -4.27 13.00 6.73
CA TYR A 33 -5.00 12.89 7.98
C TYR A 33 -5.19 14.28 8.57
N THR A 34 -6.39 14.56 9.05
CA THR A 34 -6.72 15.86 9.66
C THR A 34 -6.44 15.89 11.16
N GLU A 35 -6.44 14.74 11.83
CA GLU A 35 -6.35 14.65 13.30
C GLU A 35 -5.34 13.62 13.79
N VAL A 36 -5.38 12.38 13.27
CA VAL A 36 -4.53 11.27 13.73
C VAL A 36 -3.73 10.71 12.56
N LYS A 37 -2.42 10.65 12.74
CA LYS A 37 -1.51 10.05 11.76
C LYS A 37 -1.87 8.58 11.53
N PRO A 38 -1.88 8.08 10.28
CA PRO A 38 -2.14 6.68 10.01
C PRO A 38 -1.08 5.81 10.67
N ASP A 39 -1.56 4.74 11.29
CA ASP A 39 -0.77 3.63 11.81
C ASP A 39 -1.33 2.36 11.14
N PRO A 40 -0.55 1.65 10.31
CA PRO A 40 0.88 1.82 10.08
C PRO A 40 1.22 3.00 9.15
N ARG A 41 2.37 3.63 9.39
CA ARG A 41 2.90 4.73 8.58
C ARG A 41 3.71 4.21 7.41
N LEU A 42 3.36 4.64 6.19
CA LEU A 42 4.19 4.39 5.01
C LEU A 42 5.51 5.17 5.05
N LEU A 43 6.63 4.46 4.92
CA LEU A 43 7.98 5.01 4.79
C LEU A 43 8.45 5.04 3.33
N GLY A 44 8.04 4.06 2.54
CA GLY A 44 8.44 3.91 1.16
C GLY A 44 7.73 2.75 0.50
N PHE A 45 7.98 2.55 -0.79
CA PHE A 45 7.43 1.44 -1.55
C PHE A 45 8.37 1.04 -2.68
N LEU A 46 8.22 -0.18 -3.18
CA LEU A 46 8.96 -0.71 -4.30
C LEU A 46 8.02 -1.54 -5.18
N CYS A 47 7.92 -1.18 -6.46
CA CYS A 47 7.19 -1.96 -7.46
C CYS A 47 8.13 -3.01 -8.06
N TRP A 48 7.91 -4.29 -7.78
CA TRP A 48 8.73 -5.39 -8.30
C TRP A 48 8.25 -5.88 -9.66
N GLU A 49 6.94 -6.10 -9.76
CA GLU A 49 6.27 -6.53 -10.97
C GLU A 49 5.01 -5.68 -11.19
N PRO A 50 4.36 -5.73 -12.36
CA PRO A 50 3.17 -4.93 -12.62
C PRO A 50 2.10 -5.03 -11.51
N ASP A 51 1.98 -6.18 -10.86
CA ASP A 51 1.00 -6.41 -9.80
C ASP A 51 1.63 -6.88 -8.48
N LEU A 52 2.89 -6.53 -8.24
CA LEU A 52 3.58 -6.84 -6.98
C LEU A 52 4.22 -5.58 -6.41
N LEU A 53 3.66 -5.14 -5.29
CA LEU A 53 4.06 -3.93 -4.58
C LEU A 53 4.54 -4.30 -3.19
N ARG A 54 5.79 -3.97 -2.88
CA ARG A 54 6.32 -4.00 -1.52
C ARG A 54 6.11 -2.65 -0.86
N LEU A 55 5.47 -2.63 0.30
CA LEU A 55 5.28 -1.46 1.15
C LEU A 55 6.26 -1.53 2.32
N TYR A 56 6.92 -0.43 2.63
CA TYR A 56 7.76 -0.30 3.81
C TYR A 56 7.04 0.55 4.82
N VAL A 57 6.73 0.00 5.98
CA VAL A 57 5.92 0.68 6.98
C VAL A 57 6.52 0.59 8.38
N GLU A 58 6.19 1.59 9.18
CA GLU A 58 6.47 1.66 10.61
C GLU A 58 5.14 1.58 11.36
N THR A 59 5.06 0.70 12.36
CA THR A 59 3.84 0.50 13.16
C THR A 59 4.13 0.81 14.62
N GLU A 60 3.23 1.47 15.33
CA GLU A 60 3.36 1.64 16.77
C GLU A 60 3.42 0.28 17.48
N GLY A 61 4.37 0.12 18.41
CA GLY A 61 4.54 -1.13 19.18
C GLY A 61 5.33 -2.23 18.48
N ILE A 62 5.59 -2.13 17.16
CA ILE A 62 6.44 -3.08 16.43
C ILE A 62 7.80 -2.42 16.14
N PRO A 63 8.93 -2.92 16.69
CA PRO A 63 10.23 -2.31 16.48
C PRO A 63 10.74 -2.54 15.04
N GLY A 64 11.28 -1.48 14.44
CA GLY A 64 11.91 -1.55 13.12
C GLY A 64 10.95 -1.33 11.95
N VAL A 65 11.41 -1.67 10.75
CA VAL A 65 10.64 -1.51 9.51
C VAL A 65 10.04 -2.84 9.12
N THR A 66 8.77 -2.85 8.78
CA THR A 66 8.08 -4.03 8.24
C THR A 66 7.88 -3.87 6.73
N ALA A 67 8.36 -4.83 5.95
CA ALA A 67 7.97 -4.99 4.55
C ALA A 67 6.62 -5.70 4.47
N VAL A 68 5.72 -5.20 3.62
CA VAL A 68 4.43 -5.83 3.34
C VAL A 68 4.29 -5.99 1.83
N ASP A 69 4.27 -7.22 1.36
CA ASP A 69 4.12 -7.54 -0.06
C ASP A 69 2.64 -7.70 -0.39
N VAL A 70 2.15 -6.95 -1.38
CA VAL A 70 0.72 -6.90 -1.74
C VAL A 70 0.51 -6.98 -3.25
N ARG A 71 -0.67 -7.45 -3.66
CA ARG A 71 -1.14 -7.37 -5.05
C ARG A 71 -2.17 -6.26 -5.23
N PRO A 72 -1.85 -5.18 -5.96
CA PRO A 72 -2.81 -4.08 -6.17
C PRO A 72 -4.09 -4.47 -6.91
N SER A 73 -4.08 -5.55 -7.71
CA SER A 73 -5.27 -6.08 -8.38
C SER A 73 -6.19 -6.92 -7.49
N GLY A 74 -5.75 -7.26 -6.27
CA GLY A 74 -6.50 -8.09 -5.32
C GLY A 74 -7.63 -7.34 -4.59
N ALA A 75 -8.03 -7.87 -3.44
CA ALA A 75 -9.10 -7.28 -2.61
C ALA A 75 -8.63 -6.01 -1.87
N LEU A 76 -8.31 -4.95 -2.62
CA LEU A 76 -7.62 -3.76 -2.12
C LEU A 76 -8.30 -3.10 -0.91
N THR A 77 -9.62 -2.91 -0.96
CA THR A 77 -10.36 -2.30 0.16
C THR A 77 -10.27 -3.14 1.44
N ALA A 78 -10.38 -4.47 1.31
CA ALA A 78 -10.27 -5.38 2.45
C ALA A 78 -8.85 -5.39 3.01
N LEU A 79 -7.84 -5.41 2.12
CA LEU A 79 -6.44 -5.32 2.49
C LEU A 79 -6.15 -4.04 3.28
N LEU A 80 -6.53 -2.88 2.75
CA LEU A 80 -6.29 -1.58 3.39
C LEU A 80 -7.00 -1.47 4.75
N ALA A 81 -8.20 -2.03 4.87
CA ALA A 81 -8.94 -2.04 6.15
C ALA A 81 -8.31 -2.99 7.18
N ALA A 82 -7.74 -4.11 6.74
CA ALA A 82 -7.13 -5.11 7.62
C ALA A 82 -5.68 -4.80 7.98
N LEU A 83 -4.97 -4.01 7.17
CA LEU A 83 -3.53 -3.76 7.29
C LEU A 83 -3.09 -3.37 8.72
N PRO A 84 -3.78 -2.48 9.45
CA PRO A 84 -3.39 -2.13 10.83
C PRO A 84 -3.45 -3.29 11.82
N SER A 85 -4.41 -4.21 11.65
CA SER A 85 -4.50 -5.39 12.50
C SER A 85 -3.45 -6.41 12.10
N VAL A 86 -3.37 -6.70 10.80
CA VAL A 86 -2.53 -7.78 10.25
C VAL A 86 -1.06 -7.54 10.52
N ILE A 87 -0.61 -6.29 10.47
CA ILE A 87 0.79 -5.96 10.69
C ILE A 87 1.26 -6.16 12.14
N THR A 88 0.33 -6.37 13.08
CA THR A 88 0.66 -6.65 14.48
C THR A 88 0.62 -8.16 14.80
N GLU A 89 0.25 -8.99 13.82
CA GLU A 89 0.17 -10.45 13.99
C GLU A 89 1.56 -11.08 13.89
N GLU A 90 2.18 -11.37 15.03
CA GLU A 90 3.53 -11.99 15.10
C GLU A 90 3.62 -13.30 14.30
N ASP A 91 2.55 -14.11 14.28
CA ASP A 91 2.49 -15.38 13.53
C ASP A 91 2.65 -15.21 12.01
N ARG A 92 2.43 -13.99 11.50
CA ARG A 92 2.59 -13.65 10.08
C ARG A 92 3.92 -12.97 9.77
N MET A 93 4.67 -12.57 10.78
CA MET A 93 5.95 -11.91 10.60
C MET A 93 7.04 -12.94 10.31
N THR A 94 7.75 -12.74 9.22
CA THR A 94 8.95 -13.50 8.89
C THR A 94 10.18 -12.61 8.88
N VAL A 95 11.36 -13.21 8.96
CA VAL A 95 12.62 -12.49 8.68
C VAL A 95 12.85 -12.51 7.17
N ASP A 96 13.13 -11.35 6.60
CA ASP A 96 13.60 -11.25 5.21
C ASP A 96 15.13 -11.26 5.20
N GLU A 97 15.72 -12.35 4.68
CA GLU A 97 17.18 -12.50 4.60
C GLU A 97 17.79 -11.68 3.44
N MET A 98 16.97 -11.17 2.52
CA MET A 98 17.40 -10.52 1.29
C MET A 98 17.35 -8.99 1.40
N ASP A 99 16.48 -8.43 2.25
CA ASP A 99 16.36 -6.99 2.46
C ASP A 99 16.97 -6.58 3.81
N PRO A 100 18.19 -6.00 3.84
CA PRO A 100 18.86 -5.62 5.09
C PRO A 100 18.21 -4.41 5.78
N HIS A 101 17.22 -3.77 5.16
CA HIS A 101 16.56 -2.58 5.70
C HIS A 101 15.29 -2.91 6.49
N VAL A 102 14.85 -4.16 6.49
CA VAL A 102 13.63 -4.58 7.19
C VAL A 102 13.94 -5.48 8.37
N SER A 103 13.15 -5.33 9.42
CA SER A 103 13.19 -6.20 10.60
C SER A 103 12.20 -7.35 10.47
N HIS A 104 11.10 -7.11 9.75
CA HIS A 104 10.01 -8.05 9.53
C HIS A 104 9.53 -7.97 8.09
N ALA A 105 9.03 -9.08 7.57
CA ALA A 105 8.31 -9.14 6.31
C ALA A 105 6.98 -9.87 6.49
N ILE A 106 5.97 -9.45 5.74
CA ILE A 106 4.65 -10.04 5.70
C ILE A 106 4.24 -10.18 4.23
N ASP A 107 3.88 -11.39 3.82
CA ASP A 107 3.35 -11.66 2.48
C ASP A 107 1.81 -11.63 2.51
N LEU A 108 1.22 -10.60 1.91
CA LEU A 108 -0.22 -10.44 1.71
C LEU A 108 -0.59 -10.52 0.22
N THR A 109 0.23 -11.18 -0.60
CA THR A 109 -0.03 -11.31 -2.04
C THR A 109 -1.20 -12.25 -2.36
N TYR A 110 -1.68 -13.03 -1.39
CA TYR A 110 -2.82 -13.96 -1.52
C TYR A 110 -4.10 -13.45 -0.82
N TRP A 111 -4.18 -12.15 -0.56
CA TRP A 111 -5.31 -11.52 0.13
C TRP A 111 -6.60 -11.42 -0.70
#